data_AF-A0AAE4D6G0-F1
#
_entry.id   AF-A0AAE4D6G0-F1
#
_cell.length_a   1.000
_cell.length_b   1.000
_cell.length_c   1.000
_cell.angle_alpha   90.00
_cell.angle_beta   90.00
_cell.angle_gamma   90.00
#
_symmetry.space_group_name_H-M   'P 1'
#
loop_
_entity.id
_entity.type
_entity.pdbx_description
1 polymer ?
#
loop_
_entity_poly.entity_id
_entity_poly.type
_entity_poly.pdbx_seq_one_letter_code
_entity_poly.pdbx_strand_id
1 'polypeptide(L)' 'MTPETSLFTMALGLQAPWSVTDVRFDATVKEVHFDVRFKAATRSSPLDKTP' A
#
# COMPACT_ATOMS: atom_id res chain seq x y z
N MET A 1 1.74 -0.20 8.29
CA MET A 1 0.48 -0.61 7.64
C MET A 1 -0.48 -1.01 8.74
N THR A 2 -1.72 -0.52 8.69
CA THR A 2 -2.78 -0.97 9.60
C THR A 2 -3.36 -2.29 9.08
N PRO A 3 -3.99 -3.13 9.93
CA PRO A 3 -4.60 -4.39 9.50
C PRO A 3 -5.60 -4.22 8.35
N GLU A 4 -6.39 -3.16 8.39
CA GLU A 4 -7.37 -2.80 7.36
C GLU A 4 -6.73 -2.57 5.98
N THR A 5 -5.68 -1.73 5.91
CA THR A 5 -4.97 -1.46 4.64
C THR A 5 -4.35 -2.72 4.04
N SER A 6 -3.90 -3.67 4.88
CA SER A 6 -3.38 -4.95 4.42
C SER A 6 -4.48 -5.86 3.87
N LEU A 7 -5.62 -5.96 4.55
CA LEU A 7 -6.78 -6.74 4.09
C LEU A 7 -7.26 -6.27 2.72
N PHE A 8 -7.44 -4.96 2.55
CA PHE A 8 -7.93 -4.42 1.28
C PHE A 8 -6.88 -4.45 0.17
N THR A 9 -5.58 -4.35 0.50
CA THR A 9 -4.52 -4.64 -0.48
C THR A 9 -4.67 -6.05 -1.05
N MET A 10 -4.93 -7.05 -0.20
CA MET A 10 -5.15 -8.43 -0.64
C MET A 10 -6.49 -8.61 -1.39
N ALA A 11 -7.57 -8.06 -0.85
CA ALA A 11 -8.91 -8.22 -1.43
C ALA A 11 -9.04 -7.58 -2.82
N LEU A 12 -8.32 -6.48 -3.07
CA LEU A 12 -8.25 -5.81 -4.37
C LEU A 12 -7.24 -6.49 -5.33
N GLY A 13 -6.54 -7.54 -4.90
CA GLY A 13 -5.55 -8.24 -5.71
C GLY A 13 -4.31 -7.41 -6.01
N LEU A 14 -4.00 -6.39 -5.20
CA LEU A 14 -2.84 -5.54 -5.40
C LEU A 14 -1.57 -6.32 -5.03
N GLN A 15 -0.55 -6.19 -5.88
CA GLN A 15 0.76 -6.79 -5.67
C GLN A 15 1.82 -5.70 -5.56
N ALA A 16 2.94 -6.04 -4.90
CA ALA A 16 4.08 -5.13 -4.82
C ALA A 16 4.47 -4.64 -6.23
N PRO A 17 4.78 -3.34 -6.39
CA PRO A 17 4.97 -2.32 -5.35
C PRO A 17 3.71 -1.51 -4.97
N TRP A 18 2.52 -1.95 -5.37
CA TRP A 18 1.26 -1.26 -5.07
C TRP A 18 0.67 -1.71 -3.73
N SER A 19 0.10 -0.77 -2.99
CA SER A 19 -0.63 -1.06 -1.77
C SER A 19 -1.67 0.01 -1.44
N VAL A 20 -2.74 -0.38 -0.77
CA VAL A 20 -3.66 0.57 -0.12
C VAL A 20 -2.92 1.27 1.03
N THR A 21 -3.04 2.60 1.10
CA THR A 21 -2.47 3.42 2.17
C THR A 21 -3.52 4.05 3.07
N ASP A 22 -4.75 4.23 2.58
CA ASP A 22 -5.87 4.74 3.35
C ASP A 22 -7.20 4.16 2.85
N VAL A 23 -8.18 4.06 3.75
CA VAL A 23 -9.54 3.57 3.47
C VAL A 23 -10.52 4.51 4.13
N ARG A 24 -11.45 5.08 3.35
CA ARG A 24 -12.43 6.05 3.83
C ARG A 24 -13.84 5.63 3.42
N PHE A 25 -14.76 5.66 4.37
CA PHE A 25 -16.18 5.42 4.10
C PHE A 25 -16.91 6.76 4.00
N ASP A 26 -17.50 7.05 2.85
CA ASP A 26 -18.43 8.15 2.71
C ASP A 26 -19.86 7.63 2.82
N ALA A 27 -20.48 7.86 3.97
CA ALA A 27 -21.84 7.44 4.26
C ALA A 27 -22.90 8.23 3.47
N THR A 28 -22.57 9.43 3.01
CA THR A 28 -23.49 10.32 2.29
C THR A 28 -23.73 9.78 0.89
N VAL A 29 -22.65 9.41 0.19
CA VAL A 29 -22.73 8.80 -1.15
C VAL A 29 -22.73 7.26 -1.12
N LYS A 30 -22.55 6.65 0.06
CA LYS A 30 -22.52 5.20 0.29
C LYS A 30 -21.40 4.50 -0.47
N GLU A 31 -20.20 5.08 -0.43
CA GLU A 31 -19.03 4.59 -1.13
C GLU A 31 -17.88 4.29 -0.16
N VAL A 32 -16.99 3.40 -0.61
CA VAL A 32 -15.70 3.14 0.03
C VAL A 32 -14.61 3.64 -0.91
N HIS A 33 -13.78 4.54 -0.42
CA HIS A 33 -12.68 5.17 -1.15
C HIS A 33 -11.36 4.57 -0.69
N PHE A 34 -10.54 4.13 -1.64
CA PHE A 34 -9.23 3.52 -1.39
C PHE A 34 -8.12 4.42 -1.97
N ASP A 35 -7.21 4.87 -1.12
CA ASP A 35 -6.00 5.54 -1.60
C ASP A 35 -4.95 4.46 -1.86
N VAL A 36 -4.55 4.31 -3.13
CA VAL A 36 -3.56 3.32 -3.56
C VAL A 36 -2.27 4.01 -3.95
N ARG A 37 -1.14 3.52 -3.45
CA ARG A 37 0.17 4.10 -3.71
C ARG A 37 1.15 3.08 -4.27
N PHE A 38 1.95 3.54 -5.24
CA PHE A 38 3.18 2.88 -5.67
C PHE A 38 4.30 3.19 -4.67
N LYS A 39 4.83 2.18 -3.98
CA LYS A 39 6.02 2.32 -3.14
C LYS A 39 7.22 1.72 -3.86
N ALA A 40 7.98 2.57 -4.55
CA ALA A 40 9.23 2.18 -5.18
C ALA A 40 10.13 1.46 -4.16
N ALA A 41 10.63 0.29 -4.51
CA ALA A 41 11.69 -0.34 -3.73
C ALA A 41 12.93 0.54 -3.83
N THR A 42 13.37 1.11 -2.70
CA THR A 42 14.69 1.72 -2.60
C THR A 42 15.72 0.61 -2.80
N ARG A 43 16.44 0.66 -3.93
CA ARG A 43 17.57 -0.24 -4.19
C ARG A 43 18.68 0.13 -3.21
N SER A 44 18.77 -0.56 -2.07
CA SER A 44 19.97 -0.53 -1.24
C SER A 44 21.05 -1.29 -1.99
N SER A 45 21.92 -0.58 -2.72
CA SER A 45 23.09 -1.21 -3.34
C SER A 45 23.97 -1.85 -2.25
N PRO A 46 24.42 -3.12 -2.42
CA PRO A 46 25.28 -3.79 -1.44
C PRO A 46 26.71 -3.23 -1.31
N LEU A 47 27.03 -2.08 -1.91
CA LEU A 47 28.41 -1.57 -1.97
C LEU A 47 28.89 -0.87 -0.69
N ASP A 48 28.02 -0.67 0.30
CA ASP A 48 28.38 -0.10 1.62
C ASP A 48 28.81 -1.18 2.64
N LYS A 49 29.46 -2.23 2.15
CA LYS A 49 30.19 -3.22 2.96
C LYS A 49 31.46 -3.60 2.23
N THR A 50 32.48 -2.76 2.38
CA THR A 50 33.88 -3.12 2.14
C THR A 50 34.61 -2.88 3.48
N PRO A 51 35.53 -3.79 3.89
CA PRO A 51 35.71 -4.26 5.26
C PRO A 51 36.35 -3.28 6.24
#